data_AF-A0AAU1DBS9-F1
#
_entry.id   AF-A0AAU1DBS9-F1
#
_cell.length_a   1.000
_cell.length_b   1.000
_cell.length_c   1.000
_cell.angle_alpha   90.00
_cell.angle_beta   90.00
_cell.angle_gamma   90.00
#
_symmetry.space_group_name_H-M   'P 1'
#
loop_
_entity.id
_entity.type
_entity.pdbx_description
1 polymer ?
#
loop_
_entity_poly.entity_id
_entity_poly.type
_entity_poly.pdbx_seq_one_letter_code
_entity_poly.pdbx_strand_id
1 'polypeptide(L)'
;MTPASPPTPDGPRPVKPELANAARDFRLRMAVIDRETETALDMTRDRYGRTVHASAAAAARAQRDKSAVEAYTTHLAPHADALLDAARRALDELPPARHLAGWRTVLDGLAASATEIRRALDRPAAPGSPAERAQHSALWQHLTAWADHSFIASNLAGQSDGQHHKAPLTEEEQRMWTEMAQAAQRPGELELTESWYAADGQPITLAHLVEDDDSTLVAPRGDPDAPGWQVIGHYAHEYEAGKVLPAPVPPGVLRADVSGFNRPEPTPEISLQELTRDVVEAQHAGDASNALLSATQRGYDAGPMVRLQELLETSSQFASALETVQGRQVAARLSALGRQIEFLTREVEEAAEDLGATVAVLPPHRTPVLRVRPRPAVDTTPPTPPPRASTPVRHR
;
A
#
# COMPACT_ATOMS: atom_id res chain seq x y z
N MET A 1 6.29 39.90 50.77
CA MET A 1 7.33 38.93 50.38
C MET A 1 6.96 37.56 50.91
N THR A 2 6.41 36.71 50.05
CA THR A 2 6.39 35.25 50.18
C THR A 2 6.36 34.74 48.73
N PRO A 3 7.35 33.97 48.26
CA PRO A 3 7.45 33.62 46.85
C PRO A 3 6.40 32.56 46.50
N ALA A 4 5.77 32.72 45.34
CA ALA A 4 4.95 31.69 44.72
C ALA A 4 5.85 30.54 44.27
N SER A 5 5.54 29.32 44.70
CA SER A 5 6.20 28.10 44.26
C SER A 5 6.05 27.91 42.74
N PRO A 6 7.07 27.38 42.05
CA PRO A 6 6.99 27.05 40.62
C PRO A 6 6.07 25.85 40.39
N PRO A 7 5.48 25.71 39.18
CA PRO A 7 4.64 24.57 38.83
C PRO A 7 5.47 23.29 38.74
N THR A 8 4.98 22.23 39.39
CA THR A 8 5.51 20.86 39.35
C THR A 8 5.35 20.28 37.94
N PRO A 9 6.42 19.85 37.24
CA PRO A 9 6.32 19.19 35.95
C PRO A 9 6.60 17.70 36.15
N ASP A 10 5.64 16.93 36.69
CA ASP A 10 5.79 15.47 36.77
C ASP A 10 4.43 14.78 36.59
N GLY A 11 3.94 14.82 35.35
CA GLY A 11 3.13 13.72 34.84
C GLY A 11 4.06 12.57 34.47
N PRO A 12 3.70 11.30 34.70
CA PRO A 12 4.52 10.18 34.29
C PRO A 12 4.78 10.27 32.78
N ARG A 13 6.07 10.19 32.38
CA ARG A 13 6.45 10.16 30.96
C ARG A 13 5.76 8.96 30.31
N PRO A 14 5.07 9.15 29.16
CA PRO A 14 4.41 8.05 28.47
C PRO A 14 5.41 6.95 28.14
N VAL A 15 5.00 5.71 28.33
CA VAL A 15 5.85 4.53 28.11
C VAL A 15 5.91 4.27 26.59
N LYS A 16 7.05 3.77 26.07
CA LYS A 16 7.26 3.55 24.62
C LYS A 16 6.11 2.82 23.88
N PRO A 17 5.44 1.79 24.44
CA PRO A 17 4.30 1.15 23.79
C PRO A 17 3.11 2.10 23.62
N GLU A 18 2.90 3.03 24.55
CA GLU A 18 1.82 4.03 24.47
C GLU A 18 2.08 5.01 23.32
N LEU A 19 3.35 5.42 23.13
CA LEU A 19 3.75 6.28 22.00
C LEU A 19 3.54 5.60 20.64
N ALA A 20 3.89 4.32 20.54
CA ALA A 20 3.70 3.53 19.32
C ALA A 20 2.21 3.30 19.02
N ASN A 21 1.41 2.99 20.05
CA ASN A 21 -0.02 2.82 19.92
C ASN A 21 -0.73 4.12 19.51
N ALA A 22 -0.35 5.27 20.09
CA ALA A 22 -0.91 6.57 19.76
C ALA A 22 -0.76 6.92 18.26
N ALA A 23 0.44 6.75 17.70
CA ALA A 23 0.69 6.96 16.29
C ALA A 23 -0.05 5.96 15.39
N ARG A 24 -0.09 4.68 15.79
CA ARG A 24 -0.84 3.64 15.07
C ARG A 24 -2.33 3.98 15.01
N ASP A 25 -2.91 4.35 16.15
CA ASP A 25 -4.34 4.64 16.28
C ASP A 25 -4.72 5.90 15.48
N PHE A 26 -3.88 6.93 15.48
CA PHE A 26 -4.06 8.10 14.62
C PHE A 26 -4.06 7.70 13.12
N ARG A 27 -3.09 6.91 12.68
CA ARG A 27 -3.01 6.45 11.28
C ARG A 27 -4.23 5.61 10.88
N LEU A 28 -4.68 4.70 11.74
CA LEU A 28 -5.88 3.89 11.49
C LEU A 28 -7.13 4.78 11.34
N ARG A 29 -7.27 5.82 12.16
CA ARG A 29 -8.38 6.77 12.04
C ARG A 29 -8.30 7.61 10.76
N MET A 30 -7.11 8.05 10.38
CA MET A 30 -6.91 8.74 9.10
C MET A 30 -7.33 7.87 7.92
N ALA A 31 -7.01 6.56 7.93
CA ALA A 31 -7.47 5.63 6.89
C ALA A 31 -9.00 5.45 6.87
N VAL A 32 -9.66 5.43 8.03
CA VAL A 32 -11.14 5.39 8.11
C VAL A 32 -11.74 6.68 7.54
N ILE A 33 -11.22 7.84 7.94
CA ILE A 33 -11.66 9.15 7.45
C ILE A 33 -11.49 9.25 5.93
N ASP A 34 -10.35 8.79 5.40
CA ASP A 34 -10.08 8.75 3.97
C ASP A 34 -11.12 7.88 3.24
N ARG A 35 -11.38 6.68 3.73
CA ARG A 35 -12.35 5.75 3.12
C ARG A 35 -13.79 6.28 3.15
N GLU A 36 -14.20 6.89 4.26
CA GLU A 36 -15.50 7.53 4.39
C GLU A 36 -15.64 8.71 3.42
N THR A 37 -14.56 9.49 3.27
CA THR A 37 -14.51 10.60 2.32
C THR A 37 -14.59 10.12 0.87
N GLU A 38 -13.82 9.09 0.50
CA GLU A 38 -13.88 8.47 -0.84
C GLU A 38 -15.31 8.04 -1.17
N THR A 39 -15.94 7.30 -0.23
CA THR A 39 -17.32 6.82 -0.40
C THR A 39 -18.30 8.00 -0.57
N ALA A 40 -18.15 9.06 0.22
CA ALA A 40 -18.98 10.25 0.10
C ALA A 40 -18.75 10.99 -1.23
N LEU A 41 -17.50 11.07 -1.72
CA LEU A 41 -17.17 11.70 -3.00
C LEU A 41 -17.69 10.89 -4.19
N ASP A 42 -17.65 9.56 -4.13
CA ASP A 42 -18.17 8.69 -5.20
C ASP A 42 -19.68 8.89 -5.40
N MET A 43 -20.44 9.12 -4.32
CA MET A 43 -21.86 9.47 -4.39
C MET A 43 -22.14 10.83 -5.04
N THR A 44 -21.11 11.67 -5.22
CA THR A 44 -21.22 12.98 -5.89
C THR A 44 -20.81 12.94 -7.36
N ARG A 45 -20.34 11.79 -7.85
CA ARG A 45 -19.84 11.59 -9.21
C ARG A 45 -20.88 10.91 -10.09
N ASP A 46 -20.84 11.21 -11.39
CA ASP A 46 -21.58 10.43 -12.38
C ASP A 46 -20.87 9.10 -12.69
N ARG A 47 -21.47 8.30 -13.58
CA ARG A 47 -20.89 7.03 -14.03
C ARG A 47 -19.52 7.17 -14.71
N TYR A 48 -19.16 8.38 -15.13
CA TYR A 48 -17.87 8.70 -15.74
C TYR A 48 -16.92 9.33 -14.73
N GLY A 49 -17.20 9.30 -13.42
CA GLY A 49 -16.34 9.88 -12.41
C GLY A 49 -16.36 11.42 -12.33
N ARG A 50 -17.22 12.11 -13.10
CA ARG A 50 -17.30 13.57 -13.07
C ARG A 50 -18.13 14.03 -11.88
N THR A 51 -17.61 14.98 -11.11
CA THR A 51 -18.35 15.55 -9.96
C THR A 51 -19.59 16.32 -10.45
N VAL A 52 -20.79 15.80 -10.17
CA VAL A 52 -22.10 16.42 -10.51
C VAL A 52 -22.73 17.16 -9.34
N HIS A 53 -22.31 16.86 -8.10
CA HIS A 53 -22.81 17.50 -6.88
C HIS A 53 -21.69 18.25 -6.13
N ALA A 54 -21.22 19.37 -6.69
CA ALA A 54 -20.08 20.13 -6.18
C ALA A 54 -20.23 20.60 -4.72
N SER A 55 -21.44 20.99 -4.29
CA SER A 55 -21.69 21.40 -2.91
C SER A 55 -21.58 20.25 -1.91
N ALA A 56 -22.06 19.05 -2.27
CA ALA A 56 -21.93 17.85 -1.46
C ALA A 56 -20.45 17.40 -1.37
N ALA A 57 -19.71 17.49 -2.48
CA ALA A 57 -18.28 17.19 -2.50
C ALA A 57 -17.47 18.15 -1.60
N ALA A 58 -17.81 19.45 -1.62
CA ALA A 58 -17.20 20.44 -0.72
C ALA A 58 -17.53 20.16 0.76
N ALA A 59 -18.76 19.76 1.07
CA ALA A 59 -19.16 19.38 2.43
C ALA A 59 -18.41 18.13 2.94
N ALA A 60 -18.26 17.10 2.09
CA ALA A 60 -17.49 15.91 2.42
C ALA A 60 -16.03 16.24 2.77
N ARG A 61 -15.37 17.09 1.97
CA ARG A 61 -13.99 17.55 2.24
C ARG A 61 -13.89 18.38 3.53
N ALA A 62 -14.85 19.26 3.80
CA ALA A 62 -14.86 20.04 5.04
C ALA A 62 -15.04 19.16 6.28
N GLN A 63 -15.87 18.11 6.19
CA GLN A 63 -16.05 17.14 7.26
C GLN A 63 -14.78 16.31 7.49
N ARG A 64 -14.14 15.85 6.41
CA ARG A 64 -12.83 15.16 6.44
C ARG A 64 -11.79 15.98 7.19
N ASP A 65 -11.60 17.24 6.78
CA ASP A 65 -10.57 18.11 7.35
C ASP A 65 -10.81 18.34 8.85
N LYS A 66 -12.07 18.55 9.25
CA LYS A 66 -12.47 18.65 10.67
C LYS A 66 -12.17 17.36 11.45
N SER A 67 -12.61 16.20 10.95
CA SER A 67 -12.40 14.92 11.62
C SER A 67 -10.92 14.55 11.75
N ALA A 68 -10.09 14.93 10.78
CA ALA A 68 -8.64 14.73 10.86
C ALA A 68 -7.99 15.58 11.96
N VAL A 69 -8.39 16.84 12.11
CA VAL A 69 -7.94 17.70 13.22
C VAL A 69 -8.33 17.08 14.57
N GLU A 70 -9.60 16.67 14.73
CA GLU A 70 -10.09 16.03 15.96
C GLU A 70 -9.33 14.74 16.29
N ALA A 71 -9.03 13.91 15.28
CA ALA A 71 -8.24 12.69 15.46
C ALA A 71 -6.81 13.00 15.92
N TYR A 72 -6.15 14.00 15.32
CA TYR A 72 -4.80 14.40 15.72
C TYR A 72 -4.76 14.93 17.15
N THR A 73 -5.65 15.86 17.50
CA THR A 73 -5.69 16.48 18.84
C THR A 73 -5.93 15.46 19.94
N THR A 74 -6.77 14.46 19.66
CA THR A 74 -7.17 13.45 20.65
C THR A 74 -6.12 12.37 20.81
N HIS A 75 -5.53 11.89 19.71
CA HIS A 75 -4.73 10.65 19.73
C HIS A 75 -3.23 10.87 19.62
N LEU A 76 -2.78 11.90 18.91
CA LEU A 76 -1.37 12.07 18.58
C LEU A 76 -0.73 13.29 19.25
N ALA A 77 -1.44 14.42 19.31
CA ALA A 77 -0.90 15.67 19.86
C ALA A 77 -0.28 15.53 21.27
N PRO A 78 -0.88 14.79 22.23
CA PRO A 78 -0.28 14.61 23.56
C PRO A 78 1.04 13.84 23.56
N HIS A 79 1.32 13.08 22.50
CA HIS A 79 2.43 12.14 22.41
C HIS A 79 3.47 12.50 21.35
N ALA A 80 3.19 13.46 20.47
CA ALA A 80 4.00 13.78 19.29
C ALA A 80 5.45 14.19 19.66
N ASP A 81 5.64 15.13 20.58
CA ASP A 81 6.97 15.61 20.97
C ASP A 81 7.79 14.47 21.62
N ALA A 82 7.19 13.70 22.54
CA ALA A 82 7.84 12.57 23.20
C ALA A 82 8.21 11.44 22.22
N LEU A 83 7.37 11.18 21.23
CA LEU A 83 7.62 10.21 20.17
C LEU A 83 8.81 10.62 19.30
N LEU A 84 8.88 11.89 18.88
CA LEU A 84 10.00 12.41 18.09
C LEU A 84 11.32 12.38 18.85
N ASP A 85 11.31 12.73 20.14
CA ASP A 85 12.51 12.69 20.98
C ASP A 85 13.01 11.27 21.24
N ALA A 86 12.10 10.29 21.37
CA ALA A 86 12.47 8.88 21.44
C ALA A 86 13.05 8.38 20.11
N ALA A 87 12.42 8.72 18.98
CA ALA A 87 12.86 8.33 17.65
C ALA A 87 14.24 8.90 17.30
N ARG A 88 14.50 10.18 17.60
CA ARG A 88 15.81 10.82 17.35
C ARG A 88 16.93 10.19 18.15
N ARG A 89 16.71 9.93 19.44
CA ARG A 89 17.70 9.24 20.29
C ARG A 89 18.03 7.86 19.75
N ALA A 90 17.01 7.07 19.39
CA ALA A 90 17.23 5.76 18.82
C ALA A 90 17.99 5.84 17.47
N LEU A 91 17.65 6.82 16.62
CA LEU A 91 18.32 7.03 15.34
C LEU A 91 19.82 7.33 15.49
N ASP A 92 20.21 8.09 16.51
CA ASP A 92 21.61 8.44 16.78
C ASP A 92 22.44 7.24 17.29
N GLU A 93 21.78 6.18 17.80
CA GLU A 93 22.39 4.94 18.26
C GLU A 93 22.52 3.87 17.16
N LEU A 94 21.89 4.07 15.99
CA LEU A 94 21.89 3.09 14.90
C LEU A 94 23.25 3.02 14.16
N PRO A 95 23.63 1.84 13.64
CA PRO A 95 24.82 1.70 12.81
C PRO A 95 24.68 2.53 11.51
N PRO A 96 25.80 3.04 10.94
CA PRO A 96 25.74 3.84 9.72
C PRO A 96 25.07 3.10 8.56
N ALA A 97 24.00 3.68 8.02
CA ALA A 97 23.29 3.15 6.86
C ALA A 97 22.80 4.28 5.94
N ARG A 98 22.58 3.96 4.66
CA ARG A 98 22.18 4.94 3.62
C ARG A 98 20.86 5.64 3.93
N HIS A 99 19.94 4.96 4.60
CA HIS A 99 18.58 5.44 4.87
C HIS A 99 18.48 6.41 6.06
N LEU A 100 19.51 6.49 6.93
CA LEU A 100 19.46 7.30 8.16
C LEU A 100 19.25 8.79 7.88
N ALA A 101 19.86 9.32 6.82
CA ALA A 101 19.72 10.73 6.44
C ALA A 101 18.26 11.05 6.06
N GLY A 102 17.63 10.16 5.28
CA GLY A 102 16.22 10.29 4.90
C GLY A 102 15.29 10.26 6.10
N TRP A 103 15.51 9.34 7.05
CA TRP A 103 14.71 9.29 8.28
C TRP A 103 14.88 10.54 9.14
N ARG A 104 16.10 11.09 9.25
CA ARG A 104 16.31 12.35 9.97
C ARG A 104 15.50 13.49 9.35
N THR A 105 15.52 13.63 8.02
CA THR A 105 14.70 14.61 7.29
C THR A 105 13.20 14.43 7.55
N VAL A 106 12.72 13.18 7.57
CA VAL A 106 11.31 12.89 7.89
C VAL A 106 10.96 13.32 9.32
N LEU A 107 11.78 12.99 10.32
CA LEU A 107 11.53 13.39 11.71
C LEU A 107 11.51 14.91 11.87
N ASP A 108 12.37 15.62 11.16
CA ASP A 108 12.38 17.09 11.17
C ASP A 108 11.15 17.70 10.47
N GLY A 109 10.71 17.10 9.37
CA GLY A 109 9.46 17.48 8.69
C GLY A 109 8.20 17.23 9.55
N LEU A 110 8.18 16.12 10.30
CA LEU A 110 7.12 15.82 11.28
C LEU A 110 7.11 16.83 12.43
N ALA A 111 8.30 17.17 12.96
CA ALA A 111 8.43 18.19 14.00
C ALA A 111 7.92 19.56 13.52
N ALA A 112 8.33 20.00 12.32
CA ALA A 112 7.84 21.24 11.73
C ALA A 112 6.31 21.22 11.54
N SER A 113 5.76 20.10 11.07
CA SER A 113 4.30 19.93 10.90
C SER A 113 3.55 19.99 12.22
N ALA A 114 4.06 19.38 13.29
CA ALA A 114 3.47 19.50 14.63
C ALA A 114 3.51 20.93 15.17
N THR A 115 4.58 21.68 14.90
CA THR A 115 4.66 23.10 15.27
C THR A 115 3.62 23.95 14.53
N GLU A 116 3.43 23.74 13.22
CA GLU A 116 2.42 24.46 12.45
C GLU A 116 0.99 24.11 12.88
N ILE A 117 0.70 22.82 13.13
CA ILE A 117 -0.60 22.39 13.67
C ILE A 117 -0.87 23.07 15.01
N ARG A 118 0.07 22.99 15.96
CA ARG A 118 -0.04 23.61 17.29
C ARG A 118 -0.27 25.12 17.17
N ARG A 119 0.53 25.82 16.34
CA ARG A 119 0.40 27.26 16.10
C ARG A 119 -0.98 27.66 15.58
N ALA A 120 -1.56 26.86 14.69
CA ALA A 120 -2.91 27.09 14.18
C ALA A 120 -3.97 26.84 15.26
N LEU A 121 -3.85 25.74 16.01
CA LEU A 121 -4.82 25.37 17.04
C LEU A 121 -4.77 26.28 18.29
N ASP A 122 -3.64 26.92 18.56
CA ASP A 122 -3.51 27.94 19.62
C ASP A 122 -4.30 29.22 19.31
N ARG A 123 -4.67 29.43 18.04
CA ARG A 123 -5.48 30.56 17.57
C ARG A 123 -6.63 30.06 16.70
N PRO A 124 -7.64 29.40 17.30
CA PRO A 124 -8.74 28.84 16.55
C PRO A 124 -9.61 29.94 15.95
N ALA A 125 -10.03 29.76 14.70
CA ALA A 125 -11.07 30.58 14.11
C ALA A 125 -12.42 30.34 14.80
N ALA A 126 -13.39 31.24 14.58
CA ALA A 126 -14.72 31.10 15.18
C ALA A 126 -15.41 29.79 14.73
N PRO A 127 -15.95 28.98 15.65
CA PRO A 127 -16.62 27.73 15.31
C PRO A 127 -17.76 27.92 14.32
N GLY A 128 -17.86 27.02 13.33
CA GLY A 128 -18.83 27.05 12.24
C GLY A 128 -18.53 28.06 11.12
N SER A 129 -17.48 28.89 11.25
CA SER A 129 -17.18 29.94 10.29
C SER A 129 -16.50 29.41 9.02
N PRO A 130 -16.56 30.15 7.89
CA PRO A 130 -15.74 29.86 6.72
C PRO A 130 -14.22 29.89 7.02
N ALA A 131 -13.80 30.69 8.00
CA ALA A 131 -12.41 30.79 8.42
C ALA A 131 -11.93 29.52 9.13
N GLU A 132 -12.79 28.87 9.93
CA GLU A 132 -12.48 27.57 10.54
C GLU A 132 -12.31 26.48 9.47
N ARG A 133 -13.20 26.45 8.47
CA ARG A 133 -13.06 25.51 7.34
C ARG A 133 -11.77 25.73 6.57
N ALA A 134 -11.40 26.98 6.29
CA ALA A 134 -10.14 27.31 5.64
C ALA A 134 -8.92 26.92 6.50
N GLN A 135 -8.99 27.13 7.82
CA GLN A 135 -7.96 26.72 8.77
C GLN A 135 -7.76 25.20 8.78
N HIS A 136 -8.83 24.41 8.91
CA HIS A 136 -8.74 22.95 8.88
C HIS A 136 -8.19 22.44 7.55
N SER A 137 -8.64 23.03 6.43
CA SER A 137 -8.14 22.66 5.10
C SER A 137 -6.64 22.95 4.94
N ALA A 138 -6.14 24.08 5.46
CA ALA A 138 -4.71 24.39 5.45
C ALA A 138 -3.87 23.42 6.28
N LEU A 139 -4.46 22.80 7.32
CA LEU A 139 -3.77 21.79 8.14
C LEU A 139 -3.70 20.41 7.49
N TRP A 140 -4.49 20.15 6.44
CA TRP A 140 -4.59 18.84 5.80
C TRP A 140 -3.22 18.26 5.40
N GLN A 141 -2.36 19.05 4.78
CA GLN A 141 -1.01 18.61 4.37
C GLN A 141 -0.14 18.17 5.55
N HIS A 142 -0.28 18.81 6.71
CA HIS A 142 0.50 18.50 7.90
C HIS A 142 -0.04 17.24 8.60
N LEU A 143 -1.36 17.11 8.65
CA LEU A 143 -2.04 15.94 9.23
C LEU A 143 -1.75 14.67 8.41
N THR A 144 -1.77 14.78 7.08
CA THR A 144 -1.45 13.68 6.17
C THR A 144 0.02 13.30 6.21
N ALA A 145 0.95 14.26 6.33
CA ALA A 145 2.36 13.97 6.57
C ALA A 145 2.57 13.15 7.87
N TRP A 146 1.85 13.48 8.94
CA TRP A 146 1.85 12.65 10.16
C TRP A 146 1.25 11.27 9.94
N ALA A 147 0.16 11.16 9.19
CA ALA A 147 -0.49 9.88 8.92
C ALA A 147 0.40 8.95 8.07
N ASP A 148 1.06 9.51 7.05
CA ASP A 148 1.93 8.80 6.14
C ASP A 148 3.25 8.38 6.79
N HIS A 149 3.83 9.21 7.69
CA HIS A 149 5.20 9.02 8.15
C HIS A 149 5.37 8.73 9.65
N SER A 150 4.31 8.84 10.47
CA SER A 150 4.38 8.55 11.92
C SER A 150 4.88 7.13 12.24
N PHE A 151 4.64 6.16 11.36
CA PHE A 151 5.14 4.79 11.53
C PHE A 151 6.67 4.73 11.57
N ILE A 152 7.39 5.63 10.89
CA ILE A 152 8.85 5.71 10.95
C ILE A 152 9.28 6.13 12.36
N ALA A 153 8.67 7.18 12.90
CA ALA A 153 8.95 7.64 14.26
C ALA A 153 8.64 6.57 15.31
N SER A 154 7.49 5.88 15.21
CA SER A 154 7.12 4.81 16.13
C SER A 154 8.03 3.59 16.08
N ASN A 155 8.40 3.14 14.89
CA ASN A 155 9.35 2.03 14.74
C ASN A 155 10.71 2.40 15.30
N LEU A 156 11.24 3.59 14.97
CA LEU A 156 12.52 4.08 15.50
C LEU A 156 12.50 4.16 17.03
N ALA A 157 11.44 4.72 17.62
CA ALA A 157 11.28 4.77 19.07
C ALA A 157 11.27 3.37 19.72
N GLY A 158 10.82 2.34 19.00
CA GLY A 158 10.83 0.93 19.42
C GLY A 158 12.18 0.22 19.25
N GLN A 159 13.10 0.72 18.42
CA GLN A 159 14.39 0.04 18.15
C GLN A 159 15.27 -0.08 19.40
N SER A 160 15.19 0.86 20.34
CA SER A 160 16.07 0.87 21.53
C SER A 160 15.71 -0.20 22.59
N ASP A 161 14.61 -0.94 22.44
CA ASP A 161 14.25 -2.04 23.35
C ASP A 161 14.64 -3.43 22.80
N GLY A 162 15.02 -3.53 21.52
CA GLY A 162 15.27 -4.80 20.81
C GLY A 162 16.70 -5.34 20.88
N GLN A 163 17.63 -4.68 21.59
CA GLN A 163 19.04 -5.10 21.68
C GLN A 163 19.28 -6.25 22.67
N HIS A 164 18.30 -7.11 22.92
CA HIS A 164 18.53 -8.38 23.62
C HIS A 164 19.08 -9.42 22.63
N HIS A 165 20.28 -9.18 22.12
CA HIS A 165 20.99 -10.16 21.32
C HIS A 165 21.32 -11.37 22.20
N LYS A 166 20.71 -12.52 21.88
CA LYS A 166 21.28 -13.81 22.26
C LYS A 166 22.68 -13.87 21.64
N ALA A 167 23.63 -14.53 22.32
CA ALA A 167 25.00 -14.63 21.83
C ALA A 167 24.99 -15.08 20.35
N PRO A 168 25.75 -14.41 19.47
CA PRO A 168 25.86 -14.80 18.06
C PRO A 168 26.25 -16.29 17.95
N LEU A 169 25.84 -16.94 16.86
CA LEU A 169 26.36 -18.26 16.51
C LEU A 169 27.88 -18.24 16.54
N THR A 170 28.49 -19.34 16.98
CA THR A 170 29.95 -19.49 16.82
C THR A 170 30.30 -19.49 15.33
N GLU A 171 31.54 -19.11 14.99
CA GLU A 171 31.96 -19.08 13.58
C GLU A 171 31.85 -20.45 12.89
N GLU A 172 31.97 -21.53 13.66
CA GLU A 172 31.87 -22.91 13.19
C GLU A 172 30.40 -23.26 12.90
N GLU A 173 29.49 -22.97 13.83
CA GLU A 173 28.05 -23.16 13.65
C GLU A 173 27.51 -22.31 12.49
N GLN A 174 27.92 -21.04 12.41
CA GLN A 174 27.52 -20.15 11.33
C GLN A 174 27.95 -20.71 9.97
N ARG A 175 29.20 -21.17 9.85
CA ARG A 175 29.70 -21.78 8.61
C ARG A 175 28.91 -23.02 8.24
N MET A 176 28.73 -23.94 9.19
CA MET A 176 27.96 -25.18 9.00
C MET A 176 26.54 -24.88 8.49
N TRP A 177 25.78 -24.04 9.19
CA TRP A 177 24.41 -23.71 8.79
C TRP A 177 24.33 -22.96 7.46
N THR A 178 25.30 -22.10 7.18
CA THR A 178 25.37 -21.39 5.90
C THR A 178 25.61 -22.36 4.75
N GLU A 179 26.54 -23.31 4.90
CA GLU A 179 26.82 -24.33 3.90
C GLU A 179 25.61 -25.24 3.65
N MET A 180 24.93 -25.68 4.72
CA MET A 180 23.70 -26.47 4.61
C MET A 180 22.60 -25.71 3.87
N ALA A 181 22.34 -24.46 4.25
CA ALA A 181 21.31 -23.64 3.60
C ALA A 181 21.64 -23.35 2.12
N GLN A 182 22.92 -23.10 1.79
CA GLN A 182 23.37 -22.93 0.40
C GLN A 182 23.23 -24.22 -0.42
N ALA A 183 23.46 -25.39 0.19
CA ALA A 183 23.27 -26.67 -0.47
C ALA A 183 21.79 -26.92 -0.78
N ALA A 184 20.89 -26.64 0.16
CA ALA A 184 19.44 -26.79 0.03
C ALA A 184 18.77 -25.75 -0.89
N GLN A 185 19.40 -24.59 -1.10
CA GLN A 185 18.86 -23.58 -2.01
C GLN A 185 18.77 -24.08 -3.46
N ARG A 186 19.77 -24.84 -3.94
CA ARG A 186 19.83 -25.31 -5.34
C ARG A 186 18.68 -26.24 -5.75
N PRO A 187 18.27 -27.24 -4.94
CA PRO A 187 17.10 -28.07 -5.22
C PRO A 187 15.76 -27.39 -4.92
N GLY A 188 15.75 -26.20 -4.29
CA GLY A 188 14.52 -25.54 -3.86
C GLY A 188 13.99 -26.04 -2.51
N GLU A 189 14.86 -26.62 -1.69
CA GLU A 189 14.56 -27.15 -0.33
C GLU A 189 14.75 -26.08 0.76
N LEU A 190 15.04 -24.83 0.36
CA LEU A 190 15.06 -23.65 1.20
C LEU A 190 13.85 -22.77 0.86
N GLU A 191 12.78 -22.88 1.65
CA GLU A 191 11.54 -22.14 1.44
C GLU A 191 11.57 -20.80 2.19
N LEU A 192 11.62 -19.68 1.45
CA LEU A 192 11.64 -18.32 2.01
C LEU A 192 10.22 -17.90 2.42
N THR A 193 10.03 -17.40 3.64
CA THR A 193 8.69 -17.04 4.17
C THR A 193 8.49 -15.56 4.39
N GLU A 194 9.43 -14.90 5.07
CA GLU A 194 9.34 -13.48 5.44
C GLU A 194 10.70 -12.79 5.25
N SER A 195 10.69 -11.50 4.90
CA SER A 195 11.92 -10.71 4.78
C SER A 195 11.72 -9.28 5.27
N TRP A 196 12.76 -8.74 5.92
CA TRP A 196 12.82 -7.36 6.37
C TRP A 196 14.25 -6.82 6.34
N TYR A 197 14.40 -5.50 6.40
CA TYR A 197 15.70 -4.87 6.59
C TYR A 197 16.03 -4.72 8.08
N ALA A 198 17.28 -4.96 8.43
CA ALA A 198 17.84 -4.59 9.73
C ALA A 198 18.40 -3.15 9.69
N ALA A 199 18.74 -2.61 10.86
CA ALA A 199 19.22 -1.22 11.01
C ALA A 199 20.53 -0.90 10.28
N ASP A 200 21.36 -1.89 9.99
CA ASP A 200 22.57 -1.73 9.17
C ASP A 200 22.29 -1.74 7.66
N GLY A 201 21.02 -1.87 7.26
CA GLY A 201 20.61 -1.89 5.86
C GLY A 201 20.84 -3.22 5.15
N GLN A 202 21.11 -4.31 5.89
CA GLN A 202 21.12 -5.66 5.30
C GLN A 202 19.74 -6.32 5.43
N PRO A 203 19.27 -7.02 4.39
CA PRO A 203 18.05 -7.82 4.50
C PRO A 203 18.30 -9.04 5.39
N ILE A 204 17.28 -9.41 6.15
CA ILE A 204 17.16 -10.68 6.86
C ILE A 204 15.96 -11.38 6.27
N THR A 205 16.12 -12.66 5.94
CA THR A 205 15.03 -13.49 5.42
C THR A 205 14.86 -14.70 6.33
N LEU A 206 13.64 -15.05 6.69
CA LEU A 206 13.32 -16.32 7.33
C LEU A 206 13.11 -17.38 6.26
N ALA A 207 13.69 -18.56 6.49
CA ALA A 207 13.56 -19.67 5.56
C ALA A 207 13.44 -21.00 6.29
N HIS A 208 12.56 -21.88 5.81
CA HIS A 208 12.53 -23.28 6.22
C HIS A 208 13.56 -24.07 5.42
N LEU A 209 14.52 -24.64 6.15
CA LEU A 209 15.44 -25.64 5.64
C LEU A 209 14.81 -27.02 5.87
N VAL A 210 14.45 -27.70 4.78
CA VAL A 210 13.84 -29.05 4.83
C VAL A 210 14.95 -30.09 4.68
N GLU A 211 15.11 -30.96 5.69
CA GLU A 211 16.06 -32.08 5.68
C GLU A 211 15.37 -33.33 6.24
N ASP A 212 15.31 -34.42 5.45
CA ASP A 212 14.80 -35.73 5.88
C ASP A 212 13.45 -35.71 6.65
N ASP A 213 12.47 -34.96 6.15
CA ASP A 213 11.13 -34.71 6.72
C ASP A 213 11.06 -33.78 7.95
N ASP A 214 12.19 -33.27 8.45
CA ASP A 214 12.26 -32.23 9.48
C ASP A 214 12.49 -30.83 8.85
N SER A 215 11.80 -29.81 9.35
CA SER A 215 12.00 -28.42 8.92
C SER A 215 12.65 -27.61 10.04
N THR A 216 13.83 -27.04 9.78
CA THR A 216 14.48 -26.10 10.68
C THR A 216 14.33 -24.69 10.13
N LEU A 217 13.88 -23.74 10.96
CA LEU A 217 13.83 -22.34 10.55
C LEU A 217 15.22 -21.71 10.68
N VAL A 218 15.75 -21.19 9.57
CA VAL A 218 17.03 -20.47 9.52
C VAL A 218 16.80 -19.01 9.14
N ALA A 219 17.72 -18.15 9.58
CA ALA A 219 17.69 -16.72 9.27
C ALA A 219 18.94 -16.28 8.50
N PRO A 220 18.94 -16.36 7.16
CA PRO A 220 19.92 -15.69 6.31
C PRO A 220 19.94 -14.17 6.49
N ARG A 221 21.14 -13.59 6.54
CA ARG A 221 21.41 -12.15 6.40
C ARG A 221 22.13 -11.89 5.08
N GLY A 222 21.59 -10.98 4.27
CA GLY A 222 21.99 -10.76 2.88
C GLY A 222 20.97 -11.32 1.88
N ASP A 223 21.11 -10.98 0.60
CA ASP A 223 20.23 -11.49 -0.46
C ASP A 223 20.52 -12.99 -0.71
N PRO A 224 19.56 -13.91 -0.44
CA PRO A 224 19.76 -15.34 -0.66
C PRO A 224 20.15 -15.67 -2.10
N ASP A 225 19.73 -14.89 -3.09
CA ASP A 225 20.03 -15.11 -4.51
C ASP A 225 21.38 -14.52 -4.97
N ALA A 226 22.11 -13.86 -4.06
CA ALA A 226 23.43 -13.32 -4.31
C ALA A 226 24.52 -14.13 -3.58
N PRO A 227 25.79 -14.11 -4.02
CA PRO A 227 26.86 -14.65 -3.21
C PRO A 227 27.10 -13.79 -1.96
N GLY A 228 27.49 -14.43 -0.85
CA GLY A 228 28.02 -13.74 0.33
C GLY A 228 27.05 -13.52 1.49
N TRP A 229 25.81 -14.01 1.42
CA TRP A 229 24.92 -14.08 2.59
C TRP A 229 25.36 -15.17 3.57
N GLN A 230 24.95 -15.02 4.84
CA GLN A 230 25.31 -15.93 5.92
C GLN A 230 24.11 -16.18 6.84
N VAL A 231 24.01 -17.38 7.41
CA VAL A 231 23.01 -17.68 8.44
C VAL A 231 23.44 -17.03 9.75
N ILE A 232 22.55 -16.25 10.36
CA ILE A 232 22.80 -15.56 11.64
C ILE A 232 22.06 -16.19 12.83
N GLY A 233 21.20 -17.17 12.56
CA GLY A 233 20.46 -17.89 13.58
C GLY A 233 19.66 -19.05 13.01
N HIS A 234 19.34 -20.01 13.86
CA HIS A 234 18.39 -21.09 13.61
C HIS A 234 17.45 -21.21 14.80
N TYR A 235 16.19 -21.56 14.54
CA TYR A 235 15.10 -21.46 15.50
C TYR A 235 14.09 -22.60 15.30
N ALA A 236 13.35 -22.92 16.37
CA ALA A 236 12.28 -23.91 16.27
C ALA A 236 11.08 -23.38 15.47
N HIS A 237 10.78 -22.08 15.58
CA HIS A 237 9.66 -21.43 14.89
C HIS A 237 9.81 -19.90 14.82
N GLU A 238 9.03 -19.25 13.97
CA GLU A 238 9.08 -17.81 13.65
C GLU A 238 8.97 -16.92 14.90
N TYR A 239 8.13 -17.32 15.86
CA TYR A 239 7.95 -16.56 17.11
C TYR A 239 9.22 -16.49 17.99
N GLU A 240 10.11 -17.49 17.91
CA GLU A 240 11.40 -17.45 18.62
C GLU A 240 12.39 -16.57 17.87
N ALA A 241 12.42 -16.71 16.54
CA ALA A 241 13.23 -15.89 15.67
C ALA A 241 12.94 -14.40 15.87
N GLY A 242 11.67 -14.00 15.89
CA GLY A 242 11.24 -12.60 16.09
C GLY A 242 11.59 -11.99 17.45
N LYS A 243 11.96 -12.79 18.45
CA LYS A 243 12.42 -12.28 19.76
C LYS A 243 13.92 -12.00 19.82
N VAL A 244 14.69 -12.67 18.96
CA VAL A 244 16.16 -12.72 19.05
C VAL A 244 16.81 -11.99 17.88
N LEU A 245 16.19 -12.07 16.69
CA LEU A 245 16.71 -11.44 15.49
C LEU A 245 16.66 -9.92 15.58
N PRO A 246 17.56 -9.23 14.85
CA PRO A 246 17.49 -7.78 14.70
C PRO A 246 16.09 -7.34 14.28
N ALA A 247 15.55 -6.37 15.01
CA ALA A 247 14.21 -5.85 14.77
C ALA A 247 14.08 -5.25 13.35
N PRO A 248 12.92 -5.41 12.71
CA PRO A 248 12.67 -4.83 11.40
C PRO A 248 12.72 -3.30 11.48
N VAL A 249 13.37 -2.67 10.51
CA VAL A 249 13.24 -1.23 10.30
C VAL A 249 12.06 -0.89 9.40
N PRO A 250 11.57 0.36 9.43
CA PRO A 250 10.55 0.83 8.49
C PRO A 250 10.87 0.47 7.03
N PRO A 251 9.96 -0.20 6.31
CA PRO A 251 10.17 -0.47 4.89
C PRO A 251 10.22 0.83 4.09
N GLY A 252 10.97 0.82 3.00
CA GLY A 252 10.99 1.91 2.03
C GLY A 252 9.69 2.02 1.24
N VAL A 253 9.54 3.12 0.51
CA VAL A 253 8.42 3.36 -0.42
C VAL A 253 8.96 3.61 -1.82
N LEU A 254 8.23 3.18 -2.85
CA LEU A 254 8.63 3.36 -4.25
C LEU A 254 8.66 4.85 -4.66
N ARG A 255 7.75 5.64 -4.08
CA ARG A 255 7.59 7.08 -4.33
C ARG A 255 7.43 7.79 -3.00
N ALA A 256 8.47 8.50 -2.58
CA ALA A 256 8.48 9.23 -1.31
C ALA A 256 7.65 10.52 -1.35
N ASP A 257 7.30 10.97 -2.55
CA ASP A 257 6.52 12.17 -2.84
C ASP A 257 5.01 11.90 -2.97
N VAL A 258 4.60 10.63 -2.97
CA VAL A 258 3.19 10.24 -3.09
C VAL A 258 2.60 9.99 -1.71
N SER A 259 1.58 10.78 -1.37
CA SER A 259 0.79 10.60 -0.15
C SER A 259 -0.48 9.81 -0.45
N GLY A 260 -0.79 8.84 0.42
CA GLY A 260 -2.02 8.07 0.32
C GLY A 260 -3.28 8.91 0.49
N PHE A 261 -3.16 10.07 1.14
CA PHE A 261 -4.28 10.96 1.49
C PHE A 261 -4.39 12.20 0.57
N ASN A 262 -3.35 12.45 -0.24
CA ASN A 262 -3.34 13.54 -1.23
C ASN A 262 -3.34 12.97 -2.65
N ARG A 263 -4.09 11.89 -2.87
CA ARG A 263 -4.29 11.33 -4.21
C ARG A 263 -4.98 12.38 -5.08
N PRO A 264 -4.48 12.63 -6.31
CA PRO A 264 -5.26 13.36 -7.30
C PRO A 264 -6.64 12.71 -7.45
N GLU A 265 -7.64 13.51 -7.80
CA GLU A 265 -8.94 12.95 -8.18
C GLU A 265 -8.72 11.92 -9.31
N PRO A 266 -9.22 10.68 -9.17
CA PRO A 266 -9.04 9.67 -10.19
C PRO A 266 -9.57 10.22 -11.51
N THR A 267 -8.79 10.05 -12.57
CA THR A 267 -9.27 10.36 -13.92
C THR A 267 -10.54 9.53 -14.17
N PRO A 268 -11.60 10.14 -14.72
CA PRO A 268 -12.66 9.41 -15.42
C PRO A 268 -12.12 8.26 -16.28
N GLU A 269 -12.37 7.00 -15.88
CA GLU A 269 -11.97 5.83 -16.66
C GLU A 269 -13.21 5.16 -17.26
N ILE A 270 -13.16 4.88 -18.58
CA ILE A 270 -14.14 4.00 -19.23
C ILE A 270 -13.68 2.57 -18.98
N SER A 271 -14.52 1.79 -18.30
CA SER A 271 -14.17 0.41 -17.97
C SER A 271 -14.09 -0.46 -19.23
N LEU A 272 -13.25 -1.50 -19.21
CA LEU A 272 -13.25 -2.51 -20.28
C LEU A 272 -14.62 -3.17 -20.48
N GLN A 273 -15.40 -3.27 -19.40
CA GLN A 273 -16.76 -3.78 -19.44
C GLN A 273 -17.69 -2.86 -20.26
N GLU A 274 -17.55 -1.54 -20.11
CA GLU A 274 -18.29 -0.56 -20.90
C GLU A 274 -17.84 -0.56 -22.35
N LEU A 275 -16.53 -0.57 -22.63
CA LEU A 275 -16.04 -0.66 -24.01
C LEU A 275 -16.51 -1.94 -24.70
N THR A 276 -16.50 -3.07 -23.99
CA THR A 276 -17.06 -4.34 -24.51
C THR A 276 -18.55 -4.20 -24.79
N ARG A 277 -19.29 -3.55 -23.90
CA ARG A 277 -20.71 -3.29 -24.07
C ARG A 277 -20.97 -2.40 -25.29
N ASP A 278 -20.18 -1.35 -25.49
CA ASP A 278 -20.30 -0.45 -26.64
C ASP A 278 -20.08 -1.20 -27.96
N VAL A 279 -19.10 -2.10 -28.01
CA VAL A 279 -18.88 -2.98 -29.19
C VAL A 279 -20.03 -3.97 -29.38
N VAL A 280 -20.59 -4.52 -28.30
CA VAL A 280 -21.75 -5.45 -28.38
C VAL A 280 -23.02 -4.74 -28.85
N GLU A 281 -23.20 -3.48 -28.46
CA GLU A 281 -24.34 -2.64 -28.85
C GLU A 281 -24.15 -1.95 -30.22
N ALA A 282 -22.92 -1.97 -30.77
CA ALA A 282 -22.56 -1.34 -32.03
C ALA A 282 -23.38 -1.87 -33.22
N GLN A 283 -23.82 -0.94 -34.07
CA GLN A 283 -24.51 -1.25 -35.33
C GLN A 283 -23.65 -0.87 -36.54
N HIS A 284 -22.77 0.11 -36.37
CA HIS A 284 -21.83 0.59 -37.39
C HIS A 284 -20.41 0.20 -37.01
N ALA A 285 -19.57 -0.05 -38.02
CA ALA A 285 -18.14 -0.28 -37.81
C ALA A 285 -17.46 0.89 -37.07
N GLY A 286 -17.89 2.12 -37.33
CA GLY A 286 -17.43 3.33 -36.62
C GLY A 286 -17.69 3.31 -35.11
N ASP A 287 -18.79 2.70 -34.64
CA ASP A 287 -19.09 2.60 -33.21
C ASP A 287 -18.06 1.67 -32.51
N ALA A 288 -17.75 0.54 -33.15
CA ALA A 288 -16.73 -0.39 -32.66
C ALA A 288 -15.30 0.21 -32.75
N SER A 289 -15.02 0.97 -33.82
CA SER A 289 -13.77 1.74 -33.96
C SER A 289 -13.57 2.72 -32.81
N ASN A 290 -14.60 3.51 -32.47
CA ASN A 290 -14.54 4.46 -31.35
C ASN A 290 -14.25 3.77 -30.00
N ALA A 291 -14.85 2.60 -29.75
CA ALA A 291 -14.56 1.84 -28.53
C ALA A 291 -13.10 1.36 -28.47
N LEU A 292 -12.53 0.92 -29.60
CA LEU A 292 -11.13 0.50 -29.69
C LEU A 292 -10.14 1.69 -29.60
N LEU A 293 -10.46 2.83 -30.21
CA LEU A 293 -9.68 4.06 -30.06
C LEU A 293 -9.71 4.57 -28.61
N SER A 294 -10.86 4.46 -27.94
CA SER A 294 -10.97 4.78 -26.51
C SER A 294 -10.12 3.83 -25.64
N ALA A 295 -10.00 2.55 -26.03
CA ALA A 295 -9.16 1.57 -25.33
C ALA A 295 -7.66 1.90 -25.38
N THR A 296 -7.23 2.51 -26.49
CA THR A 296 -5.82 2.81 -26.84
C THR A 296 -5.44 4.27 -26.63
N GLN A 297 -6.40 5.12 -26.22
CA GLN A 297 -6.23 6.55 -26.03
C GLN A 297 -5.05 6.85 -25.10
N ARG A 298 -4.17 7.78 -25.52
CA ARG A 298 -3.07 8.28 -24.72
C ARG A 298 -3.42 9.64 -24.10
N GLY A 299 -2.73 10.00 -23.03
CA GLY A 299 -2.84 11.32 -22.39
C GLY A 299 -3.59 11.29 -21.07
N TYR A 300 -4.23 12.40 -20.71
CA TYR A 300 -4.89 12.55 -19.41
C TYR A 300 -6.00 11.51 -19.19
N ASP A 301 -6.77 11.24 -20.25
CA ASP A 301 -7.82 10.21 -20.32
C ASP A 301 -7.27 8.91 -20.93
N ALA A 302 -6.16 8.42 -20.40
CA ALA A 302 -5.51 7.21 -20.90
C ALA A 302 -6.47 6.00 -20.85
N GLY A 303 -6.58 5.30 -21.98
CA GLY A 303 -7.37 4.10 -22.10
C GLY A 303 -6.79 2.90 -21.33
N PRO A 304 -7.60 1.86 -21.08
CA PRO A 304 -7.20 0.70 -20.28
C PRO A 304 -5.93 -0.02 -20.76
N MET A 305 -5.61 -0.01 -22.07
CA MET A 305 -4.37 -0.63 -22.55
C MET A 305 -3.13 0.17 -22.14
N VAL A 306 -3.22 1.50 -22.19
CA VAL A 306 -2.15 2.42 -21.74
C VAL A 306 -1.98 2.33 -20.22
N ARG A 307 -3.09 2.27 -19.46
CA ARG A 307 -3.05 2.05 -18.01
C ARG A 307 -2.39 0.74 -17.60
N LEU A 308 -2.64 -0.35 -18.34
CA LEU A 308 -1.97 -1.63 -18.10
C LEU A 308 -0.46 -1.53 -18.34
N GLN A 309 -0.02 -0.79 -19.36
CA GLN A 309 1.39 -0.51 -19.59
C GLN A 309 2.01 0.27 -18.40
N GLU A 310 1.34 1.32 -17.92
CA GLU A 310 1.77 2.11 -16.75
C GLU A 310 1.90 1.25 -15.48
N LEU A 311 0.98 0.32 -15.26
CA LEU A 311 1.01 -0.63 -14.14
C LEU A 311 2.23 -1.56 -14.21
N LEU A 312 2.52 -2.13 -15.38
CA LEU A 312 3.67 -3.01 -15.58
C LEU A 312 4.99 -2.27 -15.38
N GLU A 313 5.09 -1.04 -15.89
CA GLU A 313 6.24 -0.18 -15.71
C GLU A 313 6.46 0.20 -14.23
N THR A 314 5.40 0.60 -13.53
CA THR A 314 5.46 0.91 -12.09
C THR A 314 5.86 -0.32 -11.26
N SER A 315 5.32 -1.49 -11.62
CA SER A 315 5.63 -2.78 -10.97
C SER A 315 7.08 -3.21 -11.25
N SER A 316 7.60 -2.94 -12.45
CA SER A 316 9.02 -3.15 -12.79
C SER A 316 9.94 -2.31 -11.90
N GLN A 317 9.60 -1.03 -11.70
CA GLN A 317 10.35 -0.13 -10.84
C GLN A 317 10.30 -0.58 -9.38
N PHE A 318 9.15 -1.06 -8.89
CA PHE A 318 9.04 -1.68 -7.57
C PHE A 318 9.98 -2.88 -7.42
N ALA A 319 9.94 -3.83 -8.36
CA ALA A 319 10.79 -5.01 -8.33
C ALA A 319 12.28 -4.66 -8.38
N SER A 320 12.66 -3.64 -9.15
CA SER A 320 14.03 -3.13 -9.17
C SER A 320 14.45 -2.47 -7.85
N ALA A 321 13.51 -1.81 -7.15
CA ALA A 321 13.74 -1.12 -5.89
C ALA A 321 13.90 -2.08 -4.69
N LEU A 322 13.61 -3.37 -4.86
CA LEU A 322 13.90 -4.40 -3.85
C LEU A 322 15.41 -4.62 -3.65
N GLU A 323 16.24 -4.19 -4.61
CA GLU A 323 17.70 -4.35 -4.62
C GLU A 323 18.21 -5.81 -4.54
N THR A 324 17.35 -6.79 -4.79
CA THR A 324 17.72 -8.22 -4.87
C THR A 324 18.01 -8.69 -6.30
N VAL A 325 18.68 -9.84 -6.45
CA VAL A 325 18.91 -10.49 -7.75
C VAL A 325 17.58 -10.90 -8.39
N GLN A 326 16.69 -11.58 -7.65
CA GLN A 326 15.36 -11.95 -8.16
C GLN A 326 14.53 -10.71 -8.52
N GLY A 327 14.58 -9.65 -7.71
CA GLY A 327 13.89 -8.38 -7.99
C GLY A 327 14.31 -7.79 -9.34
N ARG A 328 15.61 -7.76 -9.64
CA ARG A 328 16.14 -7.32 -10.94
C ARG A 328 15.67 -8.18 -12.11
N GLN A 329 15.62 -9.50 -11.93
CA GLN A 329 15.12 -10.42 -12.96
C GLN A 329 13.62 -10.21 -13.24
N VAL A 330 12.82 -10.05 -12.17
CA VAL A 330 11.38 -9.76 -12.28
C VAL A 330 11.15 -8.42 -12.96
N ALA A 331 11.90 -7.38 -12.60
CA ALA A 331 11.83 -6.06 -13.25
C ALA A 331 12.10 -6.14 -14.75
N ALA A 332 13.14 -6.88 -15.18
CA ALA A 332 13.45 -7.08 -16.58
C ALA A 332 12.31 -7.79 -17.34
N ARG A 333 11.68 -8.79 -16.73
CA ARG A 333 10.52 -9.49 -17.30
C ARG A 333 9.31 -8.58 -17.43
N LEU A 334 8.98 -7.82 -16.39
CA LEU A 334 7.86 -6.86 -16.40
C LEU A 334 8.07 -5.76 -17.45
N SER A 335 9.29 -5.23 -17.56
CA SER A 335 9.67 -4.27 -18.60
C SER A 335 9.51 -4.84 -20.01
N ALA A 336 9.83 -6.11 -20.22
CA ALA A 336 9.63 -6.78 -21.51
C ALA A 336 8.14 -6.94 -21.85
N LEU A 337 7.30 -7.29 -20.86
CA LEU A 337 5.85 -7.35 -21.01
C LEU A 337 5.25 -5.96 -21.32
N GLY A 338 5.74 -4.90 -20.67
CA GLY A 338 5.32 -3.52 -20.96
C GLY A 338 5.51 -3.14 -22.43
N ARG A 339 6.67 -3.51 -23.01
CA ARG A 339 6.93 -3.32 -24.46
C ARG A 339 6.01 -4.13 -25.37
N GLN A 340 5.59 -5.32 -24.95
CA GLN A 340 4.62 -6.13 -25.70
C GLN A 340 3.22 -5.49 -25.68
N ILE A 341 2.80 -4.96 -24.54
CA ILE A 341 1.53 -4.21 -24.44
C ILE A 341 1.59 -2.94 -25.30
N GLU A 342 2.71 -2.23 -25.31
CA GLU A 342 2.88 -1.06 -26.17
C GLU A 342 2.71 -1.42 -27.66
N PHE A 343 3.35 -2.51 -28.11
CA PHE A 343 3.17 -3.02 -29.47
C PHE A 343 1.71 -3.35 -29.76
N LEU A 344 1.05 -4.14 -28.90
CA LEU A 344 -0.36 -4.49 -29.05
C LEU A 344 -1.28 -3.28 -29.05
N THR A 345 -0.95 -2.25 -28.27
CA THR A 345 -1.73 -1.00 -28.23
C THR A 345 -1.72 -0.31 -29.58
N ARG A 346 -0.56 -0.25 -30.27
CA ARG A 346 -0.44 0.32 -31.61
C ARG A 346 -1.18 -0.52 -32.66
N GLU A 347 -1.10 -1.83 -32.58
CA GLU A 347 -1.82 -2.73 -33.52
C GLU A 347 -3.35 -2.59 -33.37
N VAL A 348 -3.85 -2.45 -32.13
CA VAL A 348 -5.28 -2.19 -31.87
C VAL A 348 -5.69 -0.81 -32.36
N GLU A 349 -4.83 0.21 -32.18
CA GLU A 349 -5.03 1.57 -32.69
C GLU A 349 -5.17 1.55 -34.22
N GLU A 350 -4.26 0.87 -34.94
CA GLU A 350 -4.30 0.71 -36.40
C GLU A 350 -5.55 -0.06 -36.87
N ALA A 351 -5.89 -1.18 -36.23
CA ALA A 351 -7.10 -1.92 -36.54
C ALA A 351 -8.39 -1.10 -36.28
N ALA A 352 -8.37 -0.23 -35.28
CA ALA A 352 -9.48 0.67 -35.00
C ALA A 352 -9.62 1.74 -36.11
N GLU A 353 -8.51 2.30 -36.59
CA GLU A 353 -8.50 3.23 -37.72
C GLU A 353 -9.02 2.56 -39.01
N ASP A 354 -8.58 1.34 -39.32
CA ASP A 354 -9.08 0.56 -40.45
C ASP A 354 -10.59 0.29 -40.36
N LEU A 355 -11.06 -0.07 -39.16
CA LEU A 355 -12.48 -0.28 -38.91
C LEU A 355 -13.29 1.02 -39.02
N GLY A 356 -12.71 2.15 -38.62
CA GLY A 356 -13.31 3.48 -38.75
C GLY A 356 -13.35 3.97 -40.20
N ALA A 357 -12.36 3.61 -41.02
CA ALA A 357 -12.36 3.85 -42.45
C ALA A 357 -13.39 2.96 -43.20
N THR A 358 -13.81 1.86 -42.57
CA THR A 358 -14.82 0.95 -43.13
C THR A 358 -16.22 1.52 -42.93
N VAL A 359 -16.84 2.02 -44.00
CA VAL A 359 -18.26 2.43 -43.98
C VAL A 359 -19.15 1.19 -44.11
N ALA A 360 -19.30 0.43 -43.02
CA ALA A 360 -20.12 -0.77 -42.96
C ALA A 360 -21.06 -0.80 -41.75
N VAL A 361 -22.17 -1.54 -41.92
CA VAL A 361 -23.13 -1.87 -40.87
C VAL A 361 -23.22 -3.38 -40.69
N LEU A 362 -23.61 -3.83 -39.50
CA LEU A 362 -23.84 -5.25 -39.29
C LEU A 362 -24.97 -5.77 -40.20
N PRO A 363 -24.85 -6.99 -40.76
CA PRO A 363 -25.87 -7.55 -41.63
C PRO A 363 -27.23 -7.72 -40.94
N PRO A 364 -28.35 -7.52 -41.66
CA PRO A 364 -29.70 -7.54 -41.08
C PRO A 364 -30.15 -8.90 -40.55
N HIS A 365 -29.47 -10.00 -40.92
CA HIS A 365 -29.74 -11.33 -40.36
C HIS A 365 -29.23 -11.49 -38.92
N ARG A 366 -28.45 -10.53 -38.39
CA ARG A 366 -28.14 -10.41 -36.96
C ARG A 366 -29.27 -9.68 -36.24
N THR A 367 -30.47 -10.26 -36.28
CA THR A 367 -31.67 -9.69 -35.67
C THR A 367 -31.58 -9.69 -34.14
N PRO A 368 -31.84 -8.54 -33.47
CA PRO A 368 -31.91 -8.50 -32.02
C PRO A 368 -33.06 -9.38 -31.52
N VAL A 369 -32.78 -10.21 -30.52
CA VAL A 369 -33.78 -11.10 -29.90
C VAL A 369 -34.48 -10.34 -28.78
N LEU A 370 -35.80 -10.14 -28.90
CA LEU A 370 -36.61 -9.56 -27.83
C LEU A 370 -36.63 -10.51 -26.61
N ARG A 371 -35.88 -10.16 -25.57
CA ARG A 371 -35.94 -10.83 -24.27
C ARG A 371 -36.88 -10.05 -23.36
N VAL A 372 -38.18 -10.38 -23.40
CA VAL A 372 -39.22 -9.79 -22.54
C VAL A 372 -39.25 -10.42 -21.13
N ARG A 373 -38.29 -11.29 -20.79
CA ARG A 373 -38.26 -11.89 -19.46
C ARG A 373 -37.67 -10.90 -18.45
N PRO A 374 -38.40 -10.51 -17.38
CA PRO A 374 -37.82 -9.73 -16.31
C PRO A 374 -36.59 -10.47 -15.78
N ARG A 375 -35.45 -9.78 -15.73
CA ARG A 375 -34.27 -10.29 -15.02
C ARG A 375 -34.72 -10.55 -13.58
N PRO A 376 -34.61 -11.78 -13.04
CA PRO A 376 -34.85 -11.98 -11.63
C PRO A 376 -33.93 -11.03 -10.86
N ALA A 377 -34.48 -10.29 -9.91
CA ALA A 377 -33.67 -9.52 -8.98
C ALA A 377 -32.63 -10.48 -8.38
N VAL A 378 -31.38 -10.05 -8.35
CA VAL A 378 -30.30 -10.78 -7.66
C VAL A 378 -30.53 -10.56 -6.17
N ASP A 379 -31.49 -11.29 -5.61
CA ASP A 379 -31.69 -11.43 -4.18
C ASP A 379 -31.79 -12.93 -3.83
N THR A 380 -30.67 -13.42 -3.30
CA THR A 380 -30.53 -14.51 -2.32
C THR A 380 -31.57 -15.64 -2.32
N THR A 381 -31.32 -16.71 -3.09
CA THR A 381 -31.46 -18.09 -2.57
C THR A 381 -30.77 -19.08 -3.50
N PRO A 382 -29.84 -19.93 -3.01
CA PRO A 382 -29.24 -20.98 -3.84
C PRO A 382 -30.29 -22.04 -4.21
N PRO A 383 -30.23 -22.63 -5.42
CA PRO A 383 -31.17 -23.66 -5.82
C PRO A 383 -31.00 -24.93 -4.98
N THR A 384 -32.12 -25.49 -4.53
CA THR A 384 -32.19 -26.77 -3.81
C THR A 384 -31.55 -27.87 -4.65
N PRO A 385 -30.63 -28.68 -4.10
CA PRO A 385 -30.02 -29.78 -4.83
C PRO A 385 -31.08 -30.84 -5.21
N PRO A 386 -30.93 -31.51 -6.37
CA PRO A 386 -31.89 -32.51 -6.82
C PRO A 386 -31.94 -33.72 -5.85
N PRO A 387 -33.10 -34.38 -5.71
CA PRO A 387 -33.24 -35.53 -4.85
C PRO A 387 -32.33 -36.68 -5.31
N ARG A 388 -31.55 -37.23 -4.37
CA ARG A 388 -30.71 -38.41 -4.59
C ARG A 388 -31.60 -39.58 -4.99
N ALA A 389 -31.38 -40.10 -6.19
CA ALA A 389 -32.00 -41.34 -6.64
C ALA A 389 -31.58 -42.50 -5.74
N SER A 390 -32.57 -43.21 -5.20
CA SER A 390 -32.44 -44.43 -4.44
C SER A 390 -31.81 -45.53 -5.30
N THR A 391 -30.71 -46.09 -4.83
CA THR A 391 -30.08 -47.31 -5.39
C THR A 391 -31.06 -48.49 -5.36
N PRO A 392 -31.24 -49.25 -6.46
CA PRO A 392 -32.01 -50.48 -6.43
C PRO A 392 -31.21 -51.62 -5.79
N VAL A 393 -31.84 -52.26 -4.81
CA VAL A 393 -31.38 -53.48 -4.13
C VAL A 393 -31.36 -54.64 -5.13
N ARG A 394 -30.19 -55.28 -5.29
CA ARG A 394 -30.03 -56.57 -5.98
C ARG A 394 -30.56 -57.68 -5.07
N HIS A 395 -31.67 -58.32 -5.47
CA HIS A 395 -32.04 -59.64 -4.95
C HIS A 395 -31.28 -60.73 -5.71
N ARG A 396 -30.83 -61.73 -4.95
CA ARG A 396 -30.21 -62.96 -5.41
C ARG A 396 -31.26 -64.03 -5.59
#